data_AF-A0AA38WBS7-F1
#
_entry.id   AF-A0AA38WBS7-F1
#
_cell.length_a   1.000
_cell.length_b   1.000
_cell.length_c   1.000
_cell.angle_alpha   90.00
_cell.angle_beta   90.00
_cell.angle_gamma   90.00
#
_symmetry.space_group_name_H-M   'P 1'
#
loop_
_entity.id
_entity.type
_entity.pdbx_description
1 polymer ?
#
loop_
_entity_poly.entity_id
_entity_poly.type
_entity_poly.pdbx_seq_one_letter_code
_entity_poly.pdbx_strand_id
1 'polypeptide(L)'
;MLFLEVGKDLGYTPSYLISCTAFFTLSLDKRVIPRNMMLKILKEKKLVSSDTPPSLISIASYNESKFLEFLRGFEDDVPSLRKIYLDSVKSIVS
;
A
#
# COMPACT_ATOMS: atom_id res chain seq x y z
N MET A 1 9.18 -17.30 -5.88
CA MET A 1 10.14 -16.39 -6.55
C MET A 1 9.49 -15.04 -6.89
N LEU A 2 8.30 -15.05 -7.50
CA LEU A 2 7.54 -13.84 -7.92
C LEU A 2 7.36 -12.75 -6.85
N PHE A 3 7.10 -13.10 -5.59
CA PHE A 3 6.89 -12.11 -4.50
C PHE A 3 8.14 -11.27 -4.19
N LEU A 4 9.34 -11.85 -4.33
CA LEU A 4 10.59 -11.12 -4.11
C LEU A 4 10.91 -10.18 -5.27
N GLU A 5 10.50 -10.52 -6.48
CA GLU A 5 10.65 -9.66 -7.67
C GLU A 5 9.69 -8.47 -7.59
N VAL A 6 8.41 -8.71 -7.35
CA VAL A 6 7.41 -7.63 -7.17
C VAL A 6 7.80 -6.71 -6.01
N GLY A 7 8.25 -7.26 -4.88
CA GLY A 7 8.69 -6.44 -3.76
C GLY A 7 9.91 -5.56 -4.11
N LYS A 8 10.86 -6.06 -4.90
CA LYS A 8 11.99 -5.25 -5.41
C LYS A 8 11.51 -4.14 -6.34
N ASP A 9 10.57 -4.43 -7.25
CA ASP A 9 10.00 -3.43 -8.17
C ASP A 9 9.25 -2.33 -7.42
N LEU A 10 8.68 -2.66 -6.26
CA LEU A 10 8.05 -1.70 -5.36
C LEU A 10 9.06 -0.89 -4.51
N GLY A 11 10.35 -1.22 -4.59
CA GLY A 11 11.45 -0.53 -3.93
C GLY A 11 11.90 -1.14 -2.59
N TYR A 12 11.53 -2.39 -2.29
CA TYR A 12 11.84 -3.04 -1.02
C TYR A 12 13.04 -3.97 -1.11
N THR A 13 13.85 -4.01 -0.05
CA THR A 13 15.00 -4.92 0.02
C THR A 13 14.53 -6.37 0.23
N PRO A 14 15.28 -7.36 -0.30
CA PRO A 14 14.98 -8.76 -0.04
C PRO A 14 14.90 -9.12 1.45
N SER A 15 15.77 -8.54 2.28
CA SER A 15 15.78 -8.76 3.73
C SER A 15 14.49 -8.27 4.41
N TYR A 16 13.97 -7.11 3.99
CA TYR A 16 12.69 -6.60 4.49
C TYR A 16 11.50 -7.48 4.06
N LEU A 17 11.54 -8.01 2.84
CA LEU A 17 10.48 -8.88 2.34
C LEU A 17 10.49 -10.25 3.04
N ILE A 18 11.67 -10.81 3.29
CA ILE A 18 11.84 -12.09 4.00
C ILE A 18 11.38 -11.98 5.46
N SER A 19 11.61 -10.83 6.12
CA SER A 19 11.17 -10.64 7.51
C SER A 19 9.66 -10.50 7.67
N CYS A 20 8.93 -10.25 6.58
CA CYS A 20 7.50 -10.01 6.59
C CYS A 20 6.73 -11.20 6.01
N THR A 21 6.61 -12.28 6.79
CA THR A 21 5.91 -13.52 6.40
C THR A 21 4.47 -13.29 5.94
N ALA A 22 3.80 -12.27 6.48
CA ALA A 22 2.44 -11.90 6.08
C ALA A 22 2.33 -11.39 4.64
N PHE A 23 3.39 -10.90 3.98
CA PHE A 23 3.29 -10.54 2.56
C PHE A 23 2.93 -11.73 1.66
N PHE A 24 3.38 -12.94 2.02
CA PHE A 24 3.16 -14.14 1.22
C PHE A 24 1.71 -14.64 1.30
N THR A 25 0.92 -14.20 2.28
CA THR A 25 -0.48 -14.60 2.45
C THR A 25 -1.47 -13.58 1.89
N LEU A 26 -0.98 -12.42 1.43
CA LEU A 26 -1.80 -11.33 0.90
C LEU A 26 -1.81 -11.35 -0.63
N SER A 27 -2.97 -11.03 -1.23
CA SER A 27 -3.08 -10.85 -2.68
C SER A 27 -2.25 -9.65 -3.14
N LEU A 28 -1.36 -9.86 -4.11
CA LEU A 28 -0.50 -8.80 -4.64
C LEU A 28 -1.32 -7.76 -5.41
N ASP A 29 -2.17 -8.23 -6.31
CA ASP A 29 -3.02 -7.48 -7.22
C ASP A 29 -4.11 -6.69 -6.49
N LYS A 30 -4.79 -7.29 -5.50
CA LYS A 30 -5.95 -6.65 -4.85
C LYS A 30 -5.59 -5.87 -3.59
N ARG A 31 -4.36 -6.03 -3.08
CA ARG A 31 -3.98 -5.47 -1.77
C ARG A 31 -2.59 -4.86 -1.75
N VAL A 32 -1.53 -5.61 -2.03
CA VAL A 32 -0.17 -5.09 -1.83
C VAL A 32 0.12 -3.93 -2.79
N ILE A 33 -0.13 -4.13 -4.09
CA ILE A 33 0.15 -3.16 -5.15
C ILE A 33 -0.72 -1.90 -4.99
N PRO A 34 -2.07 -1.98 -4.92
CA PRO A 34 -2.94 -0.81 -4.70
C PRO A 34 -2.58 0.01 -3.46
N ARG A 35 -2.24 -0.65 -2.36
CA ARG A 35 -1.91 0.04 -1.10
C ARG A 35 -0.52 0.67 -1.13
N ASN A 36 0.44 0.04 -1.81
CA ASN A 36 1.74 0.67 -2.05
C ASN A 36 1.61 1.94 -2.91
N MET A 37 0.73 1.95 -3.90
CA MET A 37 0.45 3.15 -4.69
C MET A 37 -0.08 4.29 -3.81
N MET A 38 -1.01 4.02 -2.90
CA MET A 38 -1.51 5.04 -1.97
C MET A 38 -0.40 5.57 -1.07
N LEU A 39 0.46 4.67 -0.55
CA LEU A 39 1.60 5.08 0.27
C LEU A 39 2.59 5.97 -0.50
N LYS A 40 2.82 5.72 -1.79
CA LYS A 40 3.65 6.59 -2.65
C LYS A 40 3.04 7.98 -2.79
N ILE A 41 1.74 8.08 -3.09
CA ILE A 41 1.02 9.37 -3.19
C ILE A 41 1.17 10.17 -1.89
N LEU A 42 0.95 9.52 -0.73
CA LEU A 42 1.05 10.18 0.58
C LEU A 42 2.48 10.65 0.88
N LYS A 43 3.49 9.87 0.50
CA LYS A 43 4.92 10.25 0.66
C LYS A 43 5.29 11.42 -0.23
N GLU A 44 4.90 11.40 -1.51
CA GLU A 44 5.16 12.47 -2.47
C GLU A 44 4.54 13.81 -2.03
N LYS A 45 3.36 13.74 -1.41
CA LYS A 45 2.67 14.90 -0.83
C LYS A 45 3.13 15.28 0.58
N LYS A 46 4.10 14.55 1.16
CA LYS A 46 4.61 14.76 2.52
C LYS A 46 3.51 14.70 3.61
N LEU A 47 2.48 13.89 3.39
CA LEU A 47 1.35 13.71 4.31
C LEU A 47 1.62 12.64 5.37
N VAL A 48 2.70 11.89 5.22
CA VAL A 48 3.19 10.94 6.22
C VAL A 48 4.53 11.41 6.75
N SER A 49 4.77 11.19 8.04
CA SER A 49 6.04 11.53 8.70
C SER A 49 7.23 10.93 7.94
N SER A 50 8.27 11.74 7.71
CA SER A 50 9.55 11.28 7.20
C SER A 50 10.30 10.39 8.19
N ASP A 51 10.11 10.64 9.48
CA ASP A 51 10.84 9.98 10.56
C ASP A 51 10.20 8.64 10.91
N THR A 52 8.87 8.57 10.83
CA THR A 52 8.09 7.36 11.15
C THR A 52 6.96 7.12 10.12
N PRO A 53 7.28 6.93 8.83
CA PRO A 53 6.25 6.66 7.83
C PRO A 53 5.60 5.30 8.09
N PRO A 54 4.29 5.16 7.83
CA PRO A 54 3.65 3.85 7.88
C PRO A 54 4.32 2.92 6.88
N SER A 55 4.73 1.74 7.37
CA SER A 55 5.39 0.74 6.53
C SER A 55 4.38 0.03 5.62
N LEU A 56 4.85 -0.52 4.51
CA LEU A 56 3.97 -1.26 3.60
C LEU A 56 3.35 -2.47 4.28
N ILE A 57 4.11 -3.22 5.08
CA ILE A 57 3.55 -4.38 5.79
C ILE A 57 2.44 -3.98 6.76
N SER A 58 2.57 -2.83 7.43
CA SER A 58 1.57 -2.32 8.35
C SER A 58 0.25 -2.03 7.62
N ILE A 59 0.31 -1.28 6.51
CA ILE A 59 -0.91 -0.93 5.75
C ILE A 59 -1.47 -2.10 4.95
N ALA A 60 -0.64 -3.03 4.49
CA ALA A 60 -1.07 -4.24 3.80
C ALA A 60 -1.83 -5.18 4.75
N SER A 61 -1.45 -5.20 6.03
CA SER A 61 -2.08 -6.03 7.06
C SER A 61 -3.45 -5.52 7.53
N TYR A 62 -3.83 -4.28 7.22
CA TYR A 62 -5.15 -3.77 7.57
C TYR A 62 -6.26 -4.56 6.86
N ASN A 63 -7.37 -4.83 7.55
CA ASN A 63 -8.58 -5.22 6.84
C ASN A 63 -9.09 -4.05 5.99
N GLU A 64 -10.02 -4.32 5.09
CA GLU A 64 -10.45 -3.33 4.10
C GLU A 64 -11.05 -2.07 4.74
N SER A 65 -11.93 -2.25 5.74
CA SER A 65 -12.55 -1.14 6.47
C SER A 65 -11.51 -0.24 7.13
N LYS A 66 -10.54 -0.83 7.84
CA LYS A 66 -9.48 -0.08 8.52
C LYS A 66 -8.58 0.65 7.53
N PHE A 67 -8.32 0.06 6.36
CA PHE A 67 -7.53 0.74 5.34
C PHE A 67 -8.29 1.92 4.71
N LEU A 68 -9.59 1.78 4.45
CA LEU A 68 -10.41 2.88 3.96
C LEU A 68 -10.55 4.02 4.99
N GLU A 69 -10.62 3.69 6.28
CA GLU A 69 -10.59 4.68 7.36
C GLU A 69 -9.25 5.43 7.41
N PHE A 70 -8.13 4.71 7.29
CA PHE A 70 -6.81 5.32 7.17
C PHE A 70 -6.75 6.31 6.00
N LEU A 71 -7.25 5.94 4.82
CA LEU A 71 -7.26 6.84 3.65
C LEU A 71 -8.18 8.05 3.83
N ARG A 72 -9.29 7.90 4.56
CA ARG A 72 -10.22 9.00 4.84
C ARG A 72 -9.51 10.17 5.54
N GLY A 73 -8.55 9.88 6.42
CA GLY A 73 -7.77 10.89 7.14
C GLY A 73 -6.93 11.81 6.26
N PHE A 74 -6.79 11.51 4.96
CA PHE A 74 -6.02 12.31 4.01
C PHE A 74 -6.89 12.88 2.88
N GLU A 75 -8.22 12.75 2.93
CA GLU A 75 -9.10 13.22 1.85
C GLU A 75 -9.20 14.75 1.76
N ASP A 76 -8.89 15.47 2.84
CA ASP A 76 -8.81 16.93 2.84
C ASP A 76 -7.62 17.43 2.01
N ASP A 77 -6.49 16.71 2.04
CA ASP A 77 -5.28 17.02 1.27
C ASP A 77 -5.23 16.35 -0.11
N VAL A 78 -5.89 15.20 -0.24
CA VAL A 78 -5.98 14.42 -1.47
C VAL A 78 -7.44 14.08 -1.77
N PRO A 79 -8.15 15.01 -2.43
CA PRO A 79 -9.53 14.76 -2.81
C PRO A 79 -9.66 13.46 -3.62
N SER A 80 -10.68 12.68 -3.31
CA SER A 80 -10.98 11.40 -3.97
C SER A 80 -9.94 10.28 -3.77
N LEU A 81 -9.05 10.37 -2.77
CA LEU A 81 -8.03 9.33 -2.51
C LEU A 81 -8.62 7.92 -2.37
N ARG A 82 -9.74 7.77 -1.64
CA ARG A 82 -10.41 6.46 -1.52
C ARG A 82 -10.98 5.97 -2.85
N LYS A 83 -11.50 6.87 -3.68
CA LYS A 83 -11.99 6.51 -5.02
C LYS A 83 -10.84 6.04 -5.92
N ILE A 84 -9.70 6.75 -5.91
CA ILE A 84 -8.49 6.36 -6.66
C ILE A 84 -8.05 4.95 -6.25
N TYR A 85 -8.03 4.67 -4.94
CA TYR A 85 -7.73 3.32 -4.44
C TYR A 85 -8.74 2.27 -4.96
N LEU A 86 -10.05 2.52 -4.83
CA LEU A 86 -11.07 1.57 -5.28
C LEU A 86 -11.01 1.31 -6.79
N ASP A 87 -10.68 2.32 -7.58
CA ASP A 87 -10.49 2.18 -9.03
C ASP A 87 -9.22 1.36 -9.33
N SER A 88 -8.13 1.55 -8.59
CA SER A 88 -6.90 0.76 -8.74
C SER A 88 -7.09 -0.73 -8.43
N VAL A 89 -7.98 -1.07 -7.51
CA VAL A 89 -8.32 -2.48 -7.21
C VAL A 89 -9.13 -3.10 -8.34
N LYS A 90 -9.97 -2.32 -9.04
CA LYS A 90 -10.82 -2.82 -10.15
C LYS A 90 -10.03 -3.00 -11.45
N SER A 91 -9.13 -2.07 -11.77
CA SER A 91 -8.37 -2.08 -13.04
C SER A 91 -7.37 -3.24 -13.17
N ILE A 92 -7.07 -3.97 -12.08
CA ILE A 92 -6.19 -5.15 -12.12
C ILE A 92 -7.00 -6.44 -12.36
N VAL A 93 -8.34 -6.38 -12.29
CA VAL A 93 -9.24 -7.54 -12.48
C VAL A 93 -9.92 -7.53 -13.86
N SER A 94 -9.47 -6.67 -14.78
CA SER A 94 -9.96 -6.53 -16.16
C SER A 94 -8.93 -6.97 -17.19
#